data_AF-A0A7X9R7M9-F1
#
_entry.id   AF-A0A7X9R7M9-F1
#
_cell.length_a   1.000
_cell.length_b   1.000
_cell.length_c   1.000
_cell.angle_alpha   90.00
_cell.angle_beta   90.00
_cell.angle_gamma   90.00
#
_symmetry.space_group_name_H-M   'P 1'
#
loop_
_entity.id
_entity.type
_entity.pdbx_description
1 polymer ?
#
loop_
_entity_poly.entity_id
_entity_poly.type
_entity_poly.pdbx_seq_one_letter_code
_entity_poly.pdbx_strand_id
1 'polypeptide(L)'
;MGIDNINHPIRTYRNADLKKLEEKYTADPRITVEMPYVGKGKAGTNSEGWLRDKDFYWKEIMNKQPESLSKANKQKIQLGFSPIIDKTFREHFPQYDLKELYNDKLIHHHVGGGGQAVAVPSKLHPGTGGIHNAEKAASVWGNDSEYAELLEKFLNK
;
A
#
# COMPACT_ATOMS: atom_id res chain seq x y z
N MET A 1 -11.97 4.72 24.84
CA MET A 1 -12.02 3.29 24.46
C MET A 1 -12.35 3.29 22.98
N GLY A 2 -11.35 2.99 22.14
CA GLY A 2 -11.48 3.13 20.68
C GLY A 2 -12.38 2.04 20.15
N ILE A 3 -13.26 2.39 19.22
CA ILE A 3 -14.16 1.45 18.57
C ILE A 3 -13.25 0.51 17.77
N ASP A 4 -13.13 -0.74 18.19
CA ASP A 4 -12.38 -1.77 17.49
C ASP A 4 -12.99 -1.90 16.09
N ASN A 5 -12.31 -1.33 15.08
CA ASN A 5 -12.82 -1.26 13.72
C ASN A 5 -12.55 -2.59 13.01
N ILE A 6 -13.23 -3.65 13.44
CA ILE A 6 -13.15 -5.00 12.87
C ILE A 6 -13.55 -5.03 11.38
N ASN A 7 -14.25 -4.00 10.91
CA ASN A 7 -14.71 -3.86 9.53
C ASN A 7 -13.89 -2.84 8.73
N HIS A 8 -12.69 -2.47 9.20
CA HIS A 8 -11.84 -1.54 8.46
C HIS A 8 -11.55 -2.09 7.04
N PRO A 9 -11.65 -1.27 5.98
CA PRO A 9 -11.43 -1.72 4.60
C PRO A 9 -9.99 -2.18 4.36
N ILE A 10 -9.04 -1.58 5.08
CA ILE A 10 -7.65 -2.07 5.16
C ILE A 10 -7.60 -3.11 6.28
N ARG A 11 -7.34 -4.37 5.94
CA ARG A 11 -7.42 -5.51 6.86
C ARG A 11 -6.42 -5.40 8.01
N THR A 12 -5.20 -4.99 7.70
CA THR A 12 -4.13 -4.84 8.69
C THR A 12 -4.39 -3.71 9.70
N TYR A 13 -5.39 -2.86 9.47
CA TYR A 13 -5.78 -1.80 10.43
C TYR A 13 -6.83 -2.27 11.45
N ARG A 14 -7.45 -3.44 11.24
CA ARG A 14 -8.46 -3.99 12.16
C ARG A 14 -7.80 -4.34 13.49
N ASN A 15 -8.26 -3.77 14.60
CA ASN A 15 -7.64 -3.94 15.93
C ASN A 15 -6.21 -3.38 16.08
N ALA A 16 -5.73 -2.58 15.12
CA ALA A 16 -4.45 -1.89 15.21
C ALA A 16 -4.57 -0.55 15.99
N ASP A 17 -3.46 -0.08 16.56
CA ASP A 17 -3.39 1.20 17.27
C ASP A 17 -3.06 2.35 16.31
N LEU A 18 -4.03 2.70 15.46
CA LEU A 18 -3.85 3.70 14.41
C LEU A 18 -3.49 5.10 14.94
N LYS A 19 -3.66 5.37 16.24
CA LYS A 19 -3.24 6.63 16.86
C LYS A 19 -1.71 6.81 16.87
N LYS A 20 -0.96 5.70 16.72
CA LYS A 20 0.50 5.72 16.60
C LYS A 20 0.98 5.93 15.15
N LEU A 21 0.08 5.92 14.18
CA LEU A 21 0.40 6.11 12.78
C LEU A 21 0.27 7.59 12.42
N GLU A 22 1.39 8.23 12.07
CA GLU A 22 1.34 9.58 11.51
C GLU A 22 0.56 9.58 10.19
N GLU A 23 -0.12 10.68 9.88
CA GLU A 23 -0.98 10.79 8.68
C GLU A 23 -0.25 10.44 7.38
N LYS A 24 1.02 10.85 7.23
CA LYS A 24 1.87 10.53 6.08
C LYS A 24 2.14 9.03 5.89
N TYR A 25 1.99 8.22 6.94
CA TYR A 25 2.13 6.76 6.91
C TYR A 25 0.78 6.04 6.84
N THR A 26 -0.33 6.76 6.93
CA THR A 26 -1.67 6.19 6.85
C THR A 26 -2.05 5.94 5.40
N ALA A 27 -2.36 4.69 5.09
CA ALA A 27 -2.82 4.24 3.78
C ALA A 27 -4.25 4.73 3.51
N ASP A 28 -4.48 5.25 2.30
CA ASP A 28 -5.81 5.68 1.87
C ASP A 28 -6.57 4.52 1.20
N PRO A 29 -7.77 4.14 1.69
CA PRO A 29 -8.56 3.06 1.10
C PRO A 29 -8.92 3.26 -0.38
N ARG A 30 -8.98 4.51 -0.86
CA ARG A 30 -9.31 4.85 -2.27
C ARG A 30 -8.24 4.36 -3.24
N ILE A 31 -6.99 4.28 -2.80
CA ILE A 31 -5.84 3.78 -3.59
C ILE A 31 -5.21 2.52 -3.00
N THR A 32 -5.91 1.87 -2.08
CA THR A 32 -5.52 0.54 -1.60
C THR A 32 -6.03 -0.52 -2.58
N VAL A 33 -5.17 -1.44 -2.98
CA VAL A 33 -5.44 -2.51 -3.96
C VAL A 33 -5.19 -3.87 -3.32
N GLU A 34 -6.07 -4.83 -3.60
CA GLU A 34 -5.83 -6.24 -3.26
C GLU A 34 -4.81 -6.84 -4.22
N MET A 35 -3.65 -7.24 -3.70
CA MET A 35 -2.63 -7.93 -4.48
C MET A 35 -2.98 -9.43 -4.51
N PRO A 36 -2.94 -10.10 -5.67
CA PRO A 36 -3.27 -11.52 -5.76
C PRO A 36 -2.36 -12.39 -4.89
N TYR A 37 -2.94 -13.42 -4.26
CA TYR A 37 -2.14 -14.46 -3.60
C TYR A 37 -1.55 -15.43 -4.62
N VAL A 38 -0.25 -15.70 -4.52
CA VAL A 38 0.48 -16.59 -5.45
C VAL A 38 1.07 -17.80 -4.70
N GLY A 39 1.43 -17.64 -3.44
CA GLY A 39 2.00 -18.68 -2.58
C GLY A 39 3.33 -18.27 -1.95
N LYS A 40 3.60 -18.77 -0.74
CA LYS A 40 4.80 -18.42 0.02
C LYS A 40 6.07 -18.86 -0.71
N GLY A 41 7.08 -17.99 -0.70
CA GLY A 41 8.40 -18.27 -1.29
C GLY A 41 8.44 -18.32 -2.83
N LYS A 42 7.34 -17.99 -3.53
CA LYS A 42 7.33 -17.92 -4.99
C LYS A 42 8.07 -16.67 -5.48
N ALA A 43 8.66 -16.77 -6.67
CA ALA A 43 9.31 -15.63 -7.28
C ALA A 43 8.31 -14.49 -7.53
N GLY A 44 8.70 -13.25 -7.24
CA GLY A 44 7.84 -12.09 -7.44
C GLY A 44 6.75 -11.89 -6.38
N THR A 45 6.85 -12.54 -5.22
CA THR A 45 5.95 -12.30 -4.08
C THR A 45 6.63 -11.53 -2.94
N ASN A 46 5.84 -10.99 -2.03
CA ASN A 46 6.31 -10.62 -0.69
C ASN A 46 6.51 -11.87 0.19
N SER A 47 6.93 -11.68 1.44
CA SER A 47 7.22 -12.78 2.38
C SER A 47 6.01 -13.64 2.73
N GLU A 48 4.80 -13.11 2.60
CA GLU A 48 3.56 -13.83 2.90
C GLU A 48 2.97 -14.57 1.68
N GLY A 49 3.49 -14.30 0.47
CA GLY A 49 3.07 -14.97 -0.77
C GLY A 49 2.16 -14.13 -1.67
N TRP A 50 2.01 -12.84 -1.39
CA TRP A 50 1.24 -11.91 -2.22
C TRP A 50 2.06 -11.35 -3.38
N LEU A 51 1.46 -11.18 -4.56
CA LEU A 51 2.10 -10.67 -5.76
C LEU A 51 2.71 -9.28 -5.51
N ARG A 52 4.00 -9.14 -5.83
CA ARG A 52 4.78 -7.91 -5.70
C ARG A 52 5.04 -7.31 -7.08
N ASP A 53 3.97 -6.86 -7.72
CA ASP A 53 3.96 -6.33 -9.09
C ASP A 53 3.44 -4.89 -9.12
N LYS A 54 4.32 -3.96 -9.52
CA LYS A 54 3.97 -2.53 -9.62
C LYS A 54 3.00 -2.25 -10.77
N ASP A 55 3.10 -2.99 -11.88
CA ASP A 55 2.34 -2.73 -13.09
C ASP A 55 0.90 -3.23 -12.91
N PHE A 56 0.73 -4.35 -12.20
CA PHE A 56 -0.57 -4.77 -11.68
C PHE A 56 -1.18 -3.67 -10.81
N TYR A 57 -0.45 -3.20 -9.79
CA TYR A 57 -0.93 -2.16 -8.88
C TYR A 57 -1.36 -0.89 -9.63
N TRP A 58 -0.51 -0.36 -10.52
CA TRP A 58 -0.84 0.88 -11.24
C TRP A 58 -1.99 0.73 -12.24
N LYS A 59 -2.16 -0.46 -12.84
CA LYS A 59 -3.34 -0.76 -13.65
C LYS A 59 -4.63 -0.68 -12.83
N GLU A 60 -4.63 -1.21 -11.61
CA GLU A 60 -5.77 -1.11 -10.70
C GLU A 60 -6.05 0.35 -10.31
N ILE A 61 -5.02 1.16 -10.03
CA ILE A 61 -5.20 2.59 -9.72
C ILE A 61 -5.76 3.38 -10.92
N MET A 62 -5.31 3.08 -12.15
CA MET A 62 -5.88 3.70 -13.35
C MET A 62 -7.38 3.43 -13.51
N ASN A 63 -7.87 2.29 -13.00
CA ASN A 63 -9.29 1.94 -13.04
C ASN A 63 -10.06 2.51 -11.85
N LYS A 64 -9.49 2.41 -10.64
CA LYS A 64 -10.16 2.72 -9.37
C LYS A 64 -10.18 4.21 -9.06
N GLN A 65 -9.10 4.93 -9.34
CA GLN A 65 -8.93 6.35 -8.98
C GLN A 65 -8.22 7.15 -10.10
N PRO A 66 -8.72 7.12 -11.36
CA PRO A 66 -8.08 7.79 -12.49
C PRO A 66 -7.94 9.31 -12.34
N GLU A 67 -8.80 9.97 -11.58
CA GLU A 67 -8.78 11.41 -11.31
C GLU A 67 -7.59 11.84 -10.46
N SER A 68 -7.05 10.94 -9.63
CA SER A 68 -5.85 11.22 -8.83
C SER A 68 -4.55 11.24 -9.64
N LEU A 69 -4.62 10.83 -10.91
CA LEU A 69 -3.48 10.74 -11.81
C LEU A 69 -3.57 11.83 -12.89
N SER A 70 -2.60 12.74 -12.89
CA SER A 70 -2.42 13.68 -14.00
C SER A 70 -2.20 12.96 -15.34
N LYS A 71 -2.39 13.67 -16.45
CA LYS A 71 -2.07 13.13 -17.79
C LYS A 71 -0.63 12.62 -17.89
N ALA A 72 0.31 13.33 -17.27
CA ALA A 72 1.73 12.94 -17.25
C ALA A 72 1.95 11.65 -16.45
N ASN A 73 1.31 11.51 -15.29
CA ASN A 73 1.39 10.29 -14.49
C ASN A 73 0.74 9.09 -15.20
N LYS A 74 -0.39 9.27 -15.87
CA LYS A 74 -1.01 8.23 -16.71
C LYS A 74 -0.07 7.78 -17.83
N GLN A 75 0.60 8.72 -18.50
CA GLN A 75 1.57 8.39 -19.54
C GLN A 75 2.79 7.64 -18.99
N LYS A 76 3.30 8.01 -17.80
CA LYS A 76 4.37 7.27 -17.13
C LYS A 76 3.97 5.82 -16.89
N ILE A 77 2.77 5.60 -16.33
CA ILE A 77 2.25 4.26 -16.05
C ILE A 77 2.12 3.44 -17.34
N GLN A 78 1.58 4.02 -18.41
CA GLN A 78 1.44 3.36 -19.71
C GLN A 78 2.80 2.95 -20.33
N LEU A 79 3.86 3.70 -20.01
CA LEU A 79 5.24 3.40 -20.42
C LEU A 79 5.98 2.48 -19.43
N GLY A 80 5.30 1.94 -18.41
CA GLY A 80 5.88 1.05 -17.40
C GLY A 80 6.65 1.76 -16.29
N PHE A 81 6.55 3.08 -16.17
CA PHE A 81 7.20 3.87 -15.12
C PHE A 81 6.24 4.17 -13.97
N SER A 82 6.79 4.27 -12.75
CA SER A 82 6.05 4.80 -11.61
C SER A 82 5.66 6.28 -11.82
N PRO A 83 4.47 6.69 -11.35
CA PRO A 83 4.07 8.08 -11.27
C PRO A 83 4.86 8.83 -10.18
N ILE A 84 4.67 10.15 -10.12
CA ILE A 84 5.26 11.05 -9.12
C ILE A 84 4.19 11.80 -8.33
N ILE A 85 4.59 12.39 -7.20
CA ILE A 85 3.76 13.26 -6.36
C ILE A 85 3.68 14.66 -6.98
N ASP A 86 2.86 14.78 -8.02
CA ASP A 86 2.54 16.06 -8.63
C ASP A 86 1.37 16.76 -7.91
N LYS A 87 0.95 17.92 -8.43
CA LYS A 87 -0.17 18.69 -7.87
C LYS A 87 -1.48 17.89 -7.87
N THR A 88 -1.78 17.18 -8.96
CA THR A 88 -3.02 16.41 -9.08
C THR A 88 -3.08 15.31 -8.02
N PHE A 89 -1.97 14.61 -7.77
CA PHE A 89 -1.93 13.58 -6.74
C PHE A 89 -2.15 14.17 -5.33
N ARG A 90 -1.47 15.27 -5.01
CA ARG A 90 -1.59 15.95 -3.69
C ARG A 90 -2.99 16.51 -3.42
N GLU A 91 -3.68 16.99 -4.45
CA GLU A 91 -5.07 17.47 -4.33
C GLU A 91 -6.04 16.37 -3.90
N HIS A 92 -5.77 15.12 -4.29
CA HIS A 92 -6.58 13.97 -3.90
C HIS A 92 -6.12 13.32 -2.59
N PHE A 93 -4.81 13.41 -2.31
CA PHE A 93 -4.15 12.81 -1.14
C PHE A 93 -3.34 13.87 -0.37
N PRO A 94 -4.01 14.72 0.42
CA PRO A 94 -3.38 15.83 1.13
C PRO A 94 -2.38 15.38 2.19
N GLN A 95 -2.41 14.12 2.65
CA GLN A 95 -1.39 13.55 3.53
C GLN A 95 0.02 13.55 2.92
N TYR A 96 0.11 13.72 1.60
CA TYR A 96 1.36 13.83 0.86
C TYR A 96 1.65 15.25 0.38
N ASP A 97 0.86 16.25 0.81
CA ASP A 97 1.11 17.67 0.53
C ASP A 97 2.22 18.26 1.44
N LEU A 98 3.38 17.60 1.41
CA LEU A 98 4.56 17.95 2.18
C LEU A 98 5.67 18.36 1.20
N LYS A 99 6.25 19.55 1.37
CA LYS A 99 7.20 20.15 0.40
C LYS A 99 8.38 19.23 0.09
N GLU A 100 8.85 18.48 1.08
CA GLU A 100 9.95 17.52 0.95
C GLU A 100 9.60 16.28 0.11
N LEU A 101 8.31 16.01 -0.13
CA LEU A 101 7.81 14.90 -0.94
C LEU A 101 7.44 15.31 -2.36
N TYR A 102 7.46 16.60 -2.70
CA TYR A 102 7.04 17.06 -4.03
C TYR A 102 7.92 16.45 -5.12
N ASN A 103 7.27 15.98 -6.18
CA ASN A 103 7.88 15.26 -7.30
C ASN A 103 8.61 13.96 -6.93
N ASP A 104 8.48 13.49 -5.68
CA ASP A 104 9.02 12.19 -5.31
C ASP A 104 8.31 11.08 -6.09
N LYS A 105 9.04 10.01 -6.37
CA LYS A 105 8.49 8.84 -7.06
C LYS A 105 7.52 8.10 -6.14
N LEU A 106 6.38 7.70 -6.67
CA LEU A 106 5.45 6.82 -5.96
C LEU A 106 5.84 5.36 -6.16
N ILE A 107 5.75 4.57 -5.09
CA ILE A 107 5.96 3.13 -5.11
C ILE A 107 4.74 2.44 -4.49
N HIS A 108 4.44 1.21 -4.92
CA HIS A 108 3.48 0.38 -4.20
C HIS A 108 4.16 -0.18 -2.95
N HIS A 109 3.47 -0.09 -1.83
CA HIS A 109 3.90 -0.60 -0.53
C HIS A 109 2.83 -1.55 0.00
N HIS A 110 3.22 -2.74 0.43
CA HIS A 110 2.31 -3.70 1.06
C HIS A 110 2.04 -3.27 2.50
N VAL A 111 0.81 -2.83 2.78
CA VAL A 111 0.40 -2.31 4.09
C VAL A 111 0.53 -3.42 5.12
N GLY A 112 1.34 -3.19 6.15
CA GLY A 112 1.64 -4.18 7.20
C GLY A 112 2.35 -5.44 6.71
N GLY A 113 2.94 -5.42 5.52
CA GLY A 113 3.50 -6.62 4.88
C GLY A 113 2.46 -7.60 4.32
N GLY A 114 1.18 -7.21 4.35
CA GLY A 114 0.04 -8.06 4.00
C GLY A 114 -0.32 -8.10 2.52
N GLY A 115 -1.57 -8.50 2.25
CA GLY A 115 -2.10 -8.67 0.90
C GLY A 115 -2.59 -7.41 0.21
N GLN A 116 -2.73 -6.31 0.95
CA GLN A 116 -3.15 -5.02 0.40
C GLN A 116 -1.95 -4.11 0.15
N ALA A 117 -1.94 -3.41 -0.98
CA ALA A 117 -0.90 -2.45 -1.32
C ALA A 117 -1.44 -1.04 -1.54
N VAL A 118 -0.63 -0.03 -1.24
CA VAL A 118 -0.95 1.40 -1.40
C VAL A 118 0.23 2.17 -1.99
N ALA A 119 -0.05 3.24 -2.74
CA ALA A 119 0.96 4.12 -3.29
C ALA A 119 1.49 5.04 -2.19
N VAL A 120 2.81 5.04 -2.00
CA VAL A 120 3.50 5.92 -1.05
C VAL A 120 4.68 6.63 -1.71
N PRO A 121 5.05 7.84 -1.25
CA PRO A 121 6.31 8.47 -1.60
C PRO A 121 7.49 7.53 -1.29
N SER A 122 8.43 7.41 -2.23
CA SER A 122 9.62 6.57 -2.05
C SER A 122 10.47 6.98 -0.84
N LYS A 123 10.50 8.27 -0.50
CA LYS A 123 11.16 8.82 0.69
C LYS A 123 10.58 8.33 2.01
N LEU A 124 9.29 7.96 2.05
CA LEU A 124 8.64 7.40 3.23
C LEU A 124 8.89 5.89 3.40
N HIS A 125 9.52 5.25 2.41
CA HIS A 125 9.79 3.81 2.36
C HIS A 125 11.29 3.48 2.19
N PRO A 126 12.17 3.94 3.12
CA PRO A 126 13.60 3.67 3.07
C PRO A 126 13.91 2.25 3.54
N GLY A 127 14.10 1.31 2.62
CA GLY A 127 14.45 -0.07 2.97
C GLY A 127 13.41 -0.69 3.89
N THR A 128 13.83 -1.14 5.09
CA THR A 128 12.94 -1.69 6.14
C THR A 128 12.55 -0.68 7.22
N GLY A 129 12.86 0.62 7.03
CA GLY A 129 12.53 1.71 7.94
C GLY A 129 11.32 2.53 7.49
N GLY A 130 11.18 3.76 8.01
CA GLY A 130 10.09 4.67 7.68
C GLY A 130 8.73 4.08 7.99
N ILE A 131 7.87 3.98 6.97
CA ILE A 131 6.51 3.42 7.09
C ILE A 131 6.49 2.05 7.78
N HIS A 132 7.46 1.17 7.50
CA HIS A 132 7.52 -0.16 8.12
C HIS A 132 7.66 -0.10 9.65
N ASN A 133 8.42 0.86 10.18
CA ASN A 133 8.59 1.02 11.63
C ASN A 133 7.33 1.61 12.27
N ALA A 134 6.68 2.54 11.57
CA ALA A 134 5.42 3.13 12.01
C ALA A 134 4.30 2.07 12.08
N GLU A 135 4.20 1.22 11.06
CA GLU A 135 3.25 0.10 11.04
C GLU A 135 3.49 -0.91 12.16
N LYS A 136 4.75 -1.27 12.43
CA LYS A 136 5.09 -2.15 13.56
C LYS A 136 4.70 -1.52 14.91
N ALA A 137 4.99 -0.24 15.10
CA ALA A 137 4.64 0.47 16.34
C ALA A 137 3.12 0.56 16.55
N ALA A 138 2.35 0.63 15.46
CA ALA A 138 0.90 0.66 15.46
C ALA A 138 0.23 -0.74 15.47
N SER A 139 0.99 -1.84 15.56
CA SER A 139 0.48 -3.21 15.45
C SER A 139 -0.28 -3.49 14.14
N VAL A 140 0.08 -2.81 13.05
CA VAL A 140 -0.44 -3.05 11.69
C VAL A 140 0.29 -4.22 11.04
N TRP A 141 1.59 -4.36 11.31
CA TRP A 141 2.44 -5.36 10.66
C TRP A 141 2.03 -6.80 11.01
N GLY A 142 1.75 -7.62 9.98
CA GLY A 142 1.32 -9.01 10.13
C GLY A 142 -0.11 -9.19 10.64
N ASN A 143 -0.90 -8.11 10.73
CA ASN A 143 -2.22 -8.16 11.34
C ASN A 143 -3.31 -8.78 10.42
N ASP A 144 -2.94 -9.18 9.20
CA ASP A 144 -3.78 -10.00 8.31
C ASP A 144 -3.09 -11.29 7.84
N SER A 145 -2.02 -11.73 8.53
CA SER A 145 -1.27 -12.94 8.16
C SER A 145 -2.12 -14.22 8.14
N GLU A 146 -3.21 -14.27 8.93
CA GLU A 146 -4.13 -15.42 8.97
C GLU A 146 -4.71 -15.77 7.59
N TYR A 147 -4.95 -14.76 6.74
CA TYR A 147 -5.49 -14.99 5.39
C TYR A 147 -4.45 -15.66 4.50
N ALA A 148 -3.20 -15.20 4.57
CA ALA A 148 -2.10 -15.82 3.83
C ALA A 148 -1.86 -17.27 4.29
N GLU A 149 -1.94 -17.55 5.59
CA GLU A 149 -1.83 -18.92 6.11
C GLU A 149 -2.96 -19.84 5.66
N LEU A 150 -4.19 -19.34 5.63
CA LEU A 150 -5.34 -20.11 5.14
C LEU A 150 -5.19 -20.42 3.64
N LEU A 151 -4.85 -19.42 2.83
CA LEU A 151 -4.66 -19.59 1.38
C LEU A 151 -3.51 -20.56 1.07
N GLU A 152 -2.39 -20.48 1.79
CA GLU A 152 -1.27 -21.41 1.65
C GLU A 152 -1.70 -22.87 1.91
N LYS A 153 -2.55 -23.10 2.92
CA LYS A 153 -3.10 -24.44 3.21
C LYS A 153 -4.02 -24.96 2.11
N PHE A 154 -4.64 -24.09 1.31
CA PHE A 154 -5.44 -24.53 0.16
C PHE A 154 -4.58 -24.88 -1.06
N LEU A 155 -3.43 -24.22 -1.24
CA LEU A 155 -2.51 -24.50 -2.35
C LEU A 155 -1.68 -25.78 -2.15
N ASN A 156 -1.40 -26.16 -0.90
CA ASN A 156 -0.59 -27.33 -0.56
C ASN A 156 -1.42 -28.61 -0.33
N LYS A 157 -2.67 -28.64 -0.80
CA LYS A 157 -3.55 -29.82 -0.76
C LYS A 157 -3.58 -30.56 -2.07
#